data_AF-A0A535CIJ2-F1
#
_entry.id   AF-A0A535CIJ2-F1
#
_cell.length_a   1.000
_cell.length_b   1.000
_cell.length_c   1.000
_cell.angle_alpha   90.00
_cell.angle_beta   90.00
_cell.angle_gamma   90.00
#
_symmetry.space_group_name_H-M   'P 1'
#
loop_
_entity.id
_entity.type
_entity.pdbx_description
1 polymer ?
#
loop_
_entity_poly.entity_id
_entity_poly.type
_entity_poly.pdbx_seq_one_letter_code
_entity_poly.pdbx_strand_id
1 'polypeptide(L)'
;MYLSTFSKILAPGLRVAWLAAPEPMIERLTLHKQIFDLNTNALGQWAVSEILQRDSLIDNHLAKLRHYYQNKRDLMLQAIRTHLRDAVRVNPPGGGFHLWCRLQGDVRARALLREATREHVAFVIGEPFHVDGGGQQHFRLGFAFPEEEKIEEGVRRIGVALRHLQARRLQREEHPPLHVEHIPMV
;
A
#
# COMPACT_ATOMS: atom_id res chain seq x y z
N MET A 1 3.61 11.28 22.39
CA MET A 1 3.53 9.81 22.38
C MET A 1 4.27 9.31 21.15
N TYR A 2 5.17 8.37 21.30
CA TYR A 2 5.85 7.68 20.20
C TYR A 2 5.37 6.23 20.17
N LEU A 3 4.99 5.73 19.00
CA LEU A 3 4.50 4.36 18.78
C LEU A 3 5.44 3.67 17.79
N SER A 4 5.85 2.45 18.11
CA SER A 4 6.65 1.64 17.20
C SER A 4 6.35 0.15 17.34
N THR A 5 6.77 -0.63 16.35
CA THR A 5 6.39 -2.05 16.23
C THR A 5 7.46 -2.89 15.58
N PHE A 6 7.57 -4.14 16.03
CA PHE A 6 8.42 -5.15 15.40
C PHE A 6 7.80 -5.76 14.12
N SER A 7 6.56 -5.37 13.79
CA SER A 7 5.83 -5.98 12.66
C SER A 7 6.46 -5.78 11.29
N LYS A 8 7.35 -4.79 11.14
CA LYS A 8 7.97 -4.41 9.85
C LYS A 8 9.49 -4.50 9.86
N ILE A 9 10.06 -4.88 11.00
CA ILE A 9 11.51 -5.01 11.22
C ILE A 9 11.92 -6.40 11.71
N LEU A 10 10.96 -7.24 12.12
CA LEU A 10 11.17 -8.64 12.49
C LEU A 10 10.09 -9.51 11.87
N ALA A 11 8.93 -9.60 12.53
CA ALA A 11 7.83 -10.45 12.06
C ALA A 11 6.47 -9.90 12.55
N PRO A 12 5.49 -9.70 11.66
CA PRO A 12 4.16 -9.25 12.04
C PRO A 12 3.42 -10.24 12.95
N GLY A 13 3.73 -11.53 12.84
CA GLY A 13 3.12 -12.61 13.63
C GLY A 13 3.46 -12.57 15.12
N LEU A 14 4.55 -11.89 15.53
CA LEU A 14 4.91 -11.75 16.95
C LEU A 14 3.91 -10.90 17.73
N ARG A 15 3.17 -10.00 17.05
CA ARG A 15 2.25 -9.03 17.65
C ARG A 15 2.88 -8.18 18.77
N VAL A 16 4.19 -7.92 18.70
CA VAL A 16 4.91 -7.07 19.68
C VAL A 16 5.10 -5.65 19.13
N ALA A 17 4.78 -4.68 19.99
CA ALA A 17 4.94 -3.25 19.76
C ALA A 17 5.27 -2.56 21.09
N TRP A 18 5.76 -1.33 21.02
CA TRP A 18 6.04 -0.52 22.20
C TRP A 18 5.61 0.92 21.98
N LEU A 19 5.40 1.62 23.08
CA LEU A 19 5.10 3.04 23.10
C LEU A 19 5.97 3.75 24.13
N ALA A 20 6.40 4.97 23.81
CA ALA A 20 7.11 5.85 24.71
C ALA A 20 6.30 7.14 24.93
N ALA A 21 6.10 7.51 26.19
CA ALA A 21 5.14 8.52 26.61
C ALA A 21 5.42 8.99 28.04
N PRO A 22 4.95 10.19 28.44
CA PRO A 22 5.01 10.62 29.84
C PRO A 22 4.34 9.60 30.78
N GLU A 23 4.93 9.42 31.96
CA GLU A 23 4.52 8.44 32.97
C GLU A 23 3.01 8.47 33.30
N PRO A 24 2.35 9.64 33.53
CA PRO A 24 0.90 9.66 33.81
C PRO A 24 0.04 9.08 32.68
N MET A 25 0.54 9.08 31.45
CA MET A 25 -0.13 8.46 30.32
C MET A 25 0.15 6.95 30.25
N ILE A 26 1.37 6.51 30.57
CA ILE A 26 1.71 5.08 30.67
C ILE A 26 0.83 4.39 31.72
N GLU A 27 0.64 4.99 32.89
CA GLU A 27 -0.18 4.44 33.97
C GLU A 27 -1.63 4.22 33.50
N ARG A 28 -2.24 5.25 32.89
CA ARG A 28 -3.59 5.16 32.35
C ARG A 28 -3.70 4.11 31.25
N LEU A 29 -2.76 4.08 30.31
CA LEU A 29 -2.75 3.10 29.22
C LEU A 29 -2.56 1.66 29.73
N THR A 30 -1.76 1.47 30.79
CA THR A 30 -1.53 0.17 31.41
C THR A 30 -2.81 -0.39 32.02
N LEU A 31 -3.58 0.44 32.73
CA LEU A 31 -4.88 0.04 33.27
C LEU A 31 -5.85 -0.39 32.17
N HIS A 32 -5.91 0.36 31.06
CA HIS A 32 -6.74 -0.03 29.92
C HIS A 32 -6.25 -1.34 29.30
N LYS A 33 -4.94 -1.50 29.09
CA LYS A 33 -4.37 -2.72 28.53
C LYS A 33 -4.71 -3.96 29.37
N GLN A 34 -4.63 -3.84 30.70
CA GLN A 34 -5.01 -4.93 31.61
C GLN A 34 -6.47 -5.37 31.41
N ILE A 35 -7.39 -4.44 31.16
CA ILE A 35 -8.80 -4.73 30.92
C ILE A 35 -9.01 -5.38 29.54
N PHE A 36 -8.31 -4.92 28.51
CA PHE A 36 -8.54 -5.35 27.13
C PHE A 36 -7.90 -6.70 26.77
N ASP A 37 -6.65 -6.92 27.15
CA ASP A 37 -5.91 -8.12 26.75
C ASP A 37 -4.94 -8.64 27.83
N LEU A 38 -5.02 -8.11 29.06
CA LEU A 38 -4.13 -8.34 30.19
C LEU A 38 -2.68 -7.89 29.93
N ASN A 39 -2.01 -8.55 29.00
CA ASN A 39 -0.64 -8.28 28.62
C ASN A 39 -0.35 -8.75 27.19
N THR A 40 0.74 -8.26 26.62
CA THR A 40 1.26 -8.76 25.34
C THR A 40 1.80 -10.18 25.54
N ASN A 41 1.63 -11.06 24.55
CA ASN A 41 2.11 -12.44 24.63
C ASN A 41 3.59 -12.54 25.09
N ALA A 42 3.83 -13.35 26.12
CA ALA A 42 5.15 -13.44 26.76
C ALA A 42 6.22 -14.03 25.83
N LEU A 43 5.86 -15.03 25.02
CA LEU A 43 6.79 -15.69 24.10
C LEU A 43 7.37 -14.73 23.06
N GLY A 44 6.53 -13.88 22.46
CA GLY A 44 6.97 -12.87 21.50
C GLY A 44 7.81 -11.79 22.14
N GLN A 45 7.48 -11.36 23.37
CA GLN A 45 8.31 -10.42 24.13
C GLN A 45 9.69 -11.01 24.42
N TRP A 46 9.74 -12.28 24.85
CA TRP A 46 11.00 -12.97 25.12
C TRP A 46 11.85 -13.15 23.85
N ALA A 47 11.26 -13.60 22.75
CA ALA A 47 11.96 -13.74 21.47
C ALA A 47 12.55 -12.40 20.98
N VAL A 48 11.79 -11.30 21.11
CA VAL A 48 12.30 -9.95 20.78
C VAL A 48 13.45 -9.57 21.70
N SER A 49 13.32 -9.80 23.01
CA SER A 49 14.38 -9.51 24.00
C SER A 49 15.68 -10.23 23.64
N GLU A 50 15.61 -11.53 23.35
CA GLU A 50 16.75 -12.35 22.93
C GLU A 50 17.41 -11.82 21.64
N ILE A 51 16.62 -11.39 20.66
CA ILE A 51 17.16 -10.83 19.42
C ILE A 51 17.87 -9.50 19.67
N LEU A 52 17.32 -8.65 20.53
CA LEU A 52 17.88 -7.33 20.84
C LEU A 52 19.15 -7.40 21.69
N GLN A 53 19.29 -8.43 22.54
CA GLN A 53 20.46 -8.63 23.39
C GLN A 53 21.64 -9.27 22.66
N ARG A 54 21.41 -9.89 21.49
CA ARG A 54 22.48 -10.50 20.69
C ARG A 54 23.20 -9.43 19.86
N ASP A 55 24.51 -9.34 20.09
CA ASP A 55 25.36 -8.37 19.42
C ASP A 55 25.19 -8.35 17.90
N SER A 56 24.92 -7.15 17.37
CA SER A 56 24.79 -6.86 15.93
C SER A 56 23.71 -7.63 15.17
N LEU A 57 22.92 -8.51 15.81
CA LEU A 57 21.96 -9.37 15.11
C LEU A 57 20.87 -8.54 14.43
N ILE A 58 20.26 -7.64 15.21
CA ILE A 58 19.20 -6.75 14.70
C ILE A 58 19.76 -5.75 13.67
N ASP A 59 20.93 -5.16 13.91
CA ASP A 59 21.51 -4.16 13.02
C ASP A 59 21.87 -4.74 11.65
N ASN A 60 22.46 -5.94 11.64
CA ASN A 60 22.76 -6.67 10.41
C ASN A 60 21.48 -7.07 9.66
N HIS A 61 20.45 -7.50 10.38
CA HIS A 61 19.15 -7.80 9.78
C HIS A 61 18.52 -6.57 9.13
N LEU A 62 18.52 -5.44 9.84
CA LEU A 62 17.99 -4.17 9.35
C LEU A 62 18.77 -3.64 8.15
N ALA A 63 20.10 -3.79 8.12
CA ALA A 63 20.92 -3.41 6.97
C ALA A 63 20.53 -4.21 5.72
N LYS A 64 20.34 -5.53 5.85
CA LYS A 64 19.86 -6.40 4.77
C LYS A 64 18.47 -6.00 4.30
N LEU A 65 17.53 -5.77 5.22
CA LEU A 65 16.17 -5.36 4.88
C LEU A 65 16.14 -4.00 4.14
N ARG A 66 16.95 -3.03 4.57
CA ARG A 66 17.04 -1.73 3.89
C ARG A 66 17.48 -1.89 2.44
N HIS A 67 18.56 -2.65 2.20
CA HIS A 67 19.03 -2.90 0.84
C HIS A 67 17.97 -3.63 -0.01
N TYR A 68 17.38 -4.70 0.54
CA TYR A 68 16.34 -5.47 -0.13
C TYR A 68 15.14 -4.61 -0.56
N TYR A 69 14.58 -3.81 0.36
CA TYR A 69 13.42 -2.97 0.05
C TYR A 69 13.77 -1.74 -0.80
N GLN A 70 15.00 -1.23 -0.73
CA GLN A 70 15.48 -0.19 -1.64
C GLN A 70 15.51 -0.70 -3.08
N ASN A 71 16.07 -1.89 -3.33
CA ASN A 71 16.11 -2.48 -4.67
C ASN A 71 14.69 -2.66 -5.24
N LYS A 72 13.76 -3.19 -4.44
CA LYS A 72 12.36 -3.37 -4.87
C LYS A 72 11.62 -2.06 -5.12
N ARG A 73 11.86 -1.04 -4.31
CA ARG A 73 11.33 0.32 -4.53
C ARG A 73 11.81 0.85 -5.88
N ASP A 74 13.12 0.75 -6.14
CA ASP A 74 13.74 1.31 -7.34
C ASP A 74 13.30 0.55 -8.60
N LEU A 75 13.15 -0.77 -8.52
CA LEU A 75 12.57 -1.58 -9.59
C LEU A 75 11.12 -1.17 -9.90
N MET A 76 10.29 -0.96 -8.88
CA MET A 76 8.91 -0.52 -9.09
C MET A 76 8.84 0.91 -9.68
N LEU A 77 9.69 1.83 -9.22
CA LEU A 77 9.79 3.18 -9.78
C LEU A 77 10.21 3.13 -11.26
N GLN A 78 11.17 2.28 -11.60
CA GLN A 78 11.62 2.10 -12.98
C GLN A 78 10.51 1.51 -13.85
N ALA A 79 9.81 0.49 -13.38
CA ALA A 79 8.69 -0.11 -14.09
C ALA A 79 7.55 0.91 -14.34
N ILE A 80 7.27 1.80 -13.37
CA ILE A 80 6.29 2.89 -13.53
C ILE A 80 6.74 3.84 -14.64
N ARG A 81 8.02 4.26 -14.64
CA ARG A 81 8.57 5.13 -15.69
C ARG A 81 8.46 4.49 -17.08
N THR A 82 8.77 3.21 -17.20
CA THR A 82 8.74 2.47 -18.47
C THR A 82 7.31 2.27 -19.01
N HIS A 83 6.40 1.78 -18.15
CA HIS A 83 5.09 1.28 -18.61
C HIS A 83 3.93 2.25 -18.41
N LEU A 84 4.01 3.17 -17.44
CA LEU A 84 2.94 4.12 -17.14
C LEU A 84 3.28 5.54 -17.60
N ARG A 85 4.58 5.87 -17.71
CA ARG A 85 5.07 7.15 -18.25
C ARG A 85 4.33 8.34 -17.61
N ASP A 86 3.85 9.27 -18.43
CA ASP A 86 3.17 10.49 -18.00
C ASP A 86 1.76 10.24 -17.45
N ALA A 87 1.21 9.04 -17.57
CA ALA A 87 -0.13 8.73 -17.08
C ALA A 87 -0.18 8.62 -15.54
N VAL A 88 0.97 8.42 -14.89
CA VAL A 88 1.08 8.32 -13.43
C VAL A 88 2.23 9.17 -12.91
N ARG A 89 1.92 10.04 -11.95
CA ARG A 89 2.93 10.72 -11.14
C ARG A 89 3.15 9.96 -9.83
N VAL A 90 4.40 9.83 -9.43
CA VAL A 90 4.82 9.22 -8.17
C VAL A 90 6.04 9.97 -7.65
N ASN A 91 6.03 10.27 -6.36
CA ASN A 91 7.21 10.84 -5.68
C ASN A 91 8.02 9.69 -5.05
N PRO A 92 9.32 9.53 -5.38
CA PRO A 92 10.15 8.50 -4.78
C PRO A 92 10.23 8.66 -3.25
N PRO A 93 9.84 7.65 -2.46
CA PRO A 93 9.92 7.76 -1.01
C PRO A 93 11.34 7.48 -0.50
N GLY A 94 11.74 8.17 0.57
CA GLY A 94 13.01 7.90 1.27
C GLY A 94 13.07 6.52 1.96
N GLY A 95 11.91 5.90 2.21
CA GLY A 95 11.79 4.58 2.81
C GLY A 95 10.33 4.10 2.91
N GLY A 96 10.12 2.93 3.51
CA GLY A 96 8.80 2.32 3.66
C GLY A 96 8.57 1.16 2.69
N PHE A 97 7.29 0.88 2.39
CA PHE A 97 6.86 -0.34 1.69
C PHE A 97 5.93 -0.08 0.50
N HIS A 98 5.56 1.19 0.29
CA HIS A 98 4.54 1.56 -0.69
C HIS A 98 4.95 2.79 -1.48
N LEU A 99 4.50 2.84 -2.73
CA LEU A 99 4.48 4.04 -3.55
C LEU A 99 3.07 4.62 -3.53
N TRP A 100 2.99 5.93 -3.38
CA TRP A 100 1.75 6.69 -3.51
C TRP A 100 1.70 7.32 -4.90
N CYS A 101 0.77 6.84 -5.72
CA CYS A 101 0.68 7.15 -7.13
C CYS A 101 -0.57 8.01 -7.41
N ARG A 102 -0.44 8.93 -8.35
CA ARG A 102 -1.54 9.78 -8.83
C ARG A 102 -1.70 9.63 -10.34
N LEU A 103 -2.86 9.14 -10.76
CA LEU A 103 -3.29 9.13 -12.16
C LEU A 103 -3.45 10.56 -12.68
N GLN A 104 -3.00 10.78 -13.91
CA GLN A 104 -3.21 12.04 -14.63
C GLN A 104 -4.51 11.99 -15.46
N GLY A 105 -5.08 13.17 -15.75
CA GLY A 105 -6.36 13.31 -16.46
C GLY A 105 -7.56 12.77 -15.68
N ASP A 106 -8.69 12.52 -16.35
CA ASP A 106 -9.96 12.21 -15.67
C ASP A 106 -10.15 10.73 -15.32
N VAL A 107 -9.05 9.98 -15.19
CA VAL A 107 -9.08 8.55 -14.85
C VAL A 107 -9.20 8.39 -13.33
N ARG A 108 -10.23 7.65 -12.91
CA ARG A 108 -10.44 7.29 -11.49
C ARG A 108 -9.80 5.93 -11.20
N ALA A 109 -9.06 5.85 -10.09
CA ALA A 109 -8.36 4.66 -9.62
C ALA A 109 -9.29 3.45 -9.43
N ARG A 110 -10.54 3.66 -8.99
CA ARG A 110 -11.54 2.59 -8.88
C ARG A 110 -11.94 2.00 -10.23
N ALA A 111 -12.02 2.82 -11.28
CA ALA A 111 -12.28 2.33 -12.63
C ALA A 111 -11.07 1.55 -13.17
N LEU A 112 -9.86 2.07 -12.94
CA LEU A 112 -8.63 1.37 -13.29
C LEU A 112 -8.49 0.03 -12.55
N LEU A 113 -8.82 -0.04 -11.25
CA LEU A 113 -8.73 -1.27 -10.47
C LEU A 113 -9.62 -2.39 -11.05
N ARG A 114 -10.81 -2.05 -11.56
CA ARG A 114 -11.69 -3.02 -12.20
C ARG A 114 -11.08 -3.60 -13.48
N GLU A 115 -10.46 -2.77 -14.30
CA GLU A 115 -9.76 -3.26 -15.50
C GLU A 115 -8.47 -4.02 -15.12
N ALA A 116 -7.72 -3.53 -14.13
CA ALA A 116 -6.50 -4.17 -13.64
C ALA A 116 -6.75 -5.60 -13.12
N THR A 117 -7.89 -5.82 -12.46
CA THR A 117 -8.27 -7.15 -11.97
C THR A 117 -8.49 -8.15 -13.12
N ARG A 118 -8.95 -7.68 -14.29
CA ARG A 118 -9.06 -8.51 -15.50
C ARG A 118 -7.69 -8.89 -16.08
N GLU A 119 -6.68 -8.04 -15.84
CA GLU A 119 -5.27 -8.32 -16.14
C GLU A 119 -4.57 -9.07 -15.00
N HIS A 120 -5.31 -9.59 -14.01
CA HIS A 120 -4.78 -10.29 -12.84
C HIS A 120 -3.75 -9.48 -12.03
N VAL A 121 -3.99 -8.18 -11.86
CA VAL A 121 -3.22 -7.32 -10.96
C VAL A 121 -4.15 -6.45 -10.11
N ALA A 122 -3.79 -6.24 -8.84
CA ALA A 122 -4.56 -5.44 -7.90
C ALA A 122 -3.67 -4.42 -7.17
N PHE A 123 -4.29 -3.32 -6.79
CA PHE A 123 -3.68 -2.27 -5.97
C PHE A 123 -4.75 -1.68 -5.05
N VAL A 124 -4.33 -0.89 -4.05
CA VAL A 124 -5.27 -0.24 -3.15
C VAL A 124 -5.64 1.12 -3.70
N ILE A 125 -6.92 1.39 -3.91
CA ILE A 125 -7.43 2.71 -4.31
C ILE A 125 -7.20 3.75 -3.20
N GLY A 126 -7.10 5.02 -3.57
CA GLY A 126 -6.72 6.10 -2.66
C GLY A 126 -7.87 6.68 -1.83
N GLU A 127 -9.11 6.52 -2.27
CA GLU A 127 -10.31 7.07 -1.62
C GLU A 127 -10.39 6.75 -0.11
N PRO A 128 -10.13 5.51 0.37
CA PRO A 128 -10.20 5.19 1.79
C PRO A 128 -9.14 5.89 2.66
N PHE A 129 -8.13 6.53 2.06
CA PHE A 129 -7.07 7.27 2.77
C PHE A 129 -7.36 8.76 2.89
N HIS A 130 -8.53 9.23 2.42
CA HIS A 130 -8.95 10.63 2.49
C HIS A 130 -10.19 10.76 3.36
N VAL A 131 -10.02 11.20 4.61
CA VAL A 131 -11.10 11.27 5.61
C VAL A 131 -12.23 12.22 5.21
N ASP A 132 -11.91 13.30 4.50
CA ASP A 132 -12.86 14.32 4.03
C ASP A 132 -13.30 14.09 2.58
N GLY A 133 -13.06 12.89 2.05
CA GLY A 133 -13.28 12.57 0.64
C GLY A 133 -12.14 13.05 -0.28
N GLY A 134 -12.23 12.67 -1.55
CA GLY A 134 -11.13 12.85 -2.51
C GLY A 134 -10.40 11.54 -2.80
N GLY A 135 -9.15 11.62 -3.24
CA GLY A 135 -8.34 10.42 -3.49
C GLY A 135 -8.74 9.59 -4.72
N GLN A 136 -9.71 10.03 -5.53
CA GLN A 136 -10.25 9.24 -6.65
C GLN A 136 -9.22 9.00 -7.76
N GLN A 137 -8.21 9.86 -7.90
CA GLN A 137 -7.08 9.69 -8.84
C GLN A 137 -5.88 9.00 -8.19
N HIS A 138 -5.93 8.73 -6.88
CA HIS A 138 -4.80 8.17 -6.16
C HIS A 138 -4.92 6.66 -5.99
N PHE A 139 -3.78 6.00 -5.92
CA PHE A 139 -3.68 4.59 -5.58
C PHE A 139 -2.32 4.27 -4.96
N ARG A 140 -2.27 3.15 -4.22
CA ARG A 140 -1.10 2.70 -3.49
C ARG A 140 -0.60 1.38 -4.06
N LEU A 141 0.66 1.36 -4.47
CA LEU A 141 1.37 0.15 -4.89
C LEU A 141 2.30 -0.32 -3.77
N GLY A 142 2.21 -1.60 -3.39
CA GLY A 142 3.11 -2.20 -2.40
C GLY A 142 4.23 -2.97 -3.08
N PHE A 143 5.48 -2.65 -2.76
CA PHE A 143 6.66 -3.35 -3.29
C PHE A 143 7.26 -4.36 -2.29
N ALA A 144 6.78 -4.40 -1.05
CA ALA A 144 7.35 -5.26 -0.02
C ALA A 144 7.13 -6.76 -0.30
N PHE A 145 5.90 -7.13 -0.69
CA PHE A 145 5.46 -8.52 -0.83
C PHE A 145 5.80 -9.17 -2.19
N PRO A 146 5.51 -8.56 -3.36
CA PRO A 146 5.73 -9.21 -4.65
C PRO A 146 7.20 -9.54 -4.89
N GLU A 147 7.53 -10.69 -5.49
CA GLU A 147 8.89 -10.99 -5.96
C GLU A 147 9.37 -9.96 -6.99
N GLU A 148 10.68 -9.80 -7.14
CA GLU A 148 11.27 -8.78 -8.01
C GLU A 148 10.77 -8.92 -9.47
N GLU A 149 10.74 -10.15 -9.97
CA GLU A 149 10.28 -10.50 -11.33
C GLU A 149 8.79 -10.18 -11.53
N LYS A 150 8.00 -10.17 -10.45
CA LYS A 150 6.57 -9.86 -10.49
C LYS A 150 6.28 -8.36 -10.42
N ILE A 151 7.23 -7.55 -9.95
CA ILE A 151 7.05 -6.09 -9.84
C ILE A 151 6.88 -5.47 -11.22
N GLU A 152 7.80 -5.74 -12.14
CA GLU A 152 7.73 -5.17 -13.49
C GLU A 152 6.48 -5.64 -14.24
N GLU A 153 6.21 -6.94 -14.21
CA GLU A 153 5.03 -7.53 -14.87
C GLU A 153 3.72 -6.98 -14.29
N GLY A 154 3.63 -6.79 -12.98
CA GLY A 154 2.46 -6.19 -12.32
C GLY A 154 2.23 -4.76 -12.80
N VAL A 155 3.27 -3.94 -12.88
CA VAL A 155 3.16 -2.55 -13.37
C VAL A 155 2.85 -2.52 -14.87
N ARG A 156 3.43 -3.41 -15.67
CA ARG A 156 3.10 -3.56 -17.10
C ARG A 156 1.63 -3.86 -17.31
N ARG A 157 1.05 -4.79 -16.53
CA ARG A 157 -0.39 -5.13 -16.54
C ARG A 157 -1.27 -3.95 -16.17
N ILE A 158 -0.87 -3.13 -15.20
CA ILE A 158 -1.58 -1.88 -14.89
C ILE A 158 -1.58 -0.95 -16.12
N GLY A 159 -0.47 -0.87 -16.85
CA GLY A 159 -0.39 -0.10 -18.10
C GLY A 159 -1.31 -0.63 -19.20
N VAL A 160 -1.45 -1.96 -19.33
CA VAL A 160 -2.42 -2.59 -20.25
C VAL A 160 -3.86 -2.22 -19.85
N ALA A 161 -4.21 -2.40 -18.58
CA ALA A 161 -5.52 -2.07 -18.04
C ALA A 161 -5.89 -0.60 -18.25
N LEU A 162 -4.93 0.30 -18.11
CA LEU A 162 -5.13 1.73 -18.34
C LEU A 162 -5.46 2.04 -19.81
N ARG A 163 -4.75 1.43 -20.76
CA ARG A 163 -5.04 1.57 -22.19
C ARG A 163 -6.43 1.02 -22.55
N HIS A 164 -6.79 -0.15 -22.01
CA HIS A 164 -8.13 -0.72 -22.19
C HIS A 164 -9.22 0.22 -21.65
N LEU A 165 -9.01 0.82 -20.48
CA LEU A 165 -9.94 1.79 -19.89
C LEU A 165 -10.11 3.04 -20.77
N GLN A 166 -9.01 3.56 -21.31
CA GLN A 166 -9.03 4.74 -22.18
C GLN A 166 -9.74 4.44 -23.51
N ALA A 167 -9.46 3.31 -24.15
CA ALA A 167 -10.11 2.90 -25.39
C ALA A 167 -11.64 2.77 -25.24
N ARG A 168 -12.12 2.18 -24.13
CA ARG A 168 -13.56 2.06 -23.84
C ARG A 168 -14.25 3.40 -23.61
N ARG A 169 -13.53 4.39 -23.09
CA ARG A 169 -14.07 5.75 -22.89
C ARG A 169 -14.26 6.47 -24.20
N LEU A 170 -13.25 6.43 -25.08
CA LEU A 170 -13.32 7.00 -26.42
C LEU A 170 -14.50 6.40 -27.21
N GLN A 171 -14.69 5.08 -27.17
CA GLN A 171 -15.82 4.43 -27.83
C GLN A 171 -17.20 4.87 -27.30
N ARG A 172 -17.32 5.13 -25.99
CA ARG A 172 -18.56 5.65 -25.38
C ARG A 172 -18.84 7.11 -25.72
N GLU A 173 -17.80 7.90 -25.95
CA GLU A 173 -17.92 9.30 -26.38
C GLU A 173 -18.30 9.38 -27.87
N GLU A 174 -17.77 8.48 -28.71
CA GLU A 174 -18.15 8.35 -30.12
C GLU A 174 -19.55 7.76 -30.33
N HIS A 175 -19.99 6.85 -29.45
CA HIS A 175 -21.30 6.20 -29.50
C HIS A 175 -22.03 6.33 -28.15
N PRO A 176 -22.62 7.51 -27.85
CA PRO A 176 -23.41 7.69 -26.63
C PRO A 176 -24.57 6.68 -26.61
N PRO A 177 -24.90 6.10 -25.45
CA PRO A 177 -26.03 5.18 -25.36
C PRO A 177 -27.30 5.89 -25.85
N LEU A 178 -28.00 5.25 -26.79
CA LEU A 178 -29.29 5.74 -27.28
C LEU A 178 -30.18 6.02 -26.08
N HIS A 179 -30.66 7.26 -25.95
CA HIS A 179 -31.68 7.60 -24.97
C HIS A 179 -32.87 6.68 -25.23
N VAL A 180 -33.09 5.71 -24.34
CA VAL A 180 -34.34 4.98 -24.30
C VAL A 180 -35.36 5.98 -23.78
N GLU A 181 -36.03 6.68 -24.69
CA GLU A 181 -37.22 7.45 -24.36
C GLU A 181 -38.18 6.51 -23.65
N HIS A 182 -38.66 6.95 -22.48
CA HIS A 182 -39.65 6.28 -21.68
C HIS A 182 -40.80 5.81 -22.58
N ILE A 183 -40.91 4.49 -22.79
CA ILE A 183 -42.13 3.88 -23.31
C ILE A 183 -43.17 4.05 -22.20
N PRO A 184 -44.24 4.83 -22.39
CA PRO A 184 -45.27 4.95 -21.38
C PRO A 184 -45.97 3.60 -21.27
N MET A 185 -45.95 3.04 -20.07
CA MET A 185 -46.66 1.82 -19.72
C MET A 185 -48.15 2.18 -19.63
N VAL A 186 -48.94 1.65 -20.56
CA VAL A 186 -50.41 1.54 -20.42
C VAL A 186 -50.70 0.45 -19.39
#